data_AF-A0A838V539-F1
#
_entry.id   AF-A0A838V539-F1
#
_cell.length_a   1.000
_cell.length_b   1.000
_cell.length_c   1.000
_cell.angle_alpha   90.00
_cell.angle_beta   90.00
_cell.angle_gamma   90.00
#
_symmetry.space_group_name_H-M   'P 1'
#
loop_
_entity.id
_entity.type
_entity.pdbx_description
1 polymer ?
#
loop_
_entity_poly.entity_id
_entity_poly.type
_entity_poly.pdbx_seq_one_letter_code
_entity_poly.pdbx_strand_id
1 'polypeptide(L)'
;MSAPGKAAREVTGIGSTILESVGQHRLLLGRQIGELHTPGASRRWTHQKLALLRAAGLATGTAGPGSQLLWHLTERGADTLDGIPSRAETRRKVIAPEQAAGPLREHTIGVNEIGLAFVRAARERGDECGPFDWFHEVAHSLGPPPGRRMPEQLISDAVLTYQFAEQDGSTSIAYRFVELDRANRSVADLARRLGRYARFYRRRVAAEEPQAEAVPLWERLYPVFPTVLVVLDGRRPDRLEDRRRTLLALCGQDPDLLDSPEVEVSVCLLDDLIERGPFAPICRTLADPDRDADWLGDS
;
A
#
# COMPACT_ATOMS: atom_id res chain seq x y z
N MET A 1 -5.78 9.74 -40.99
CA MET A 1 -6.60 9.01 -40.00
C MET A 1 -6.06 7.60 -39.87
N SER A 2 -5.19 7.35 -38.89
CA SER A 2 -4.67 6.00 -38.60
C SER A 2 -5.63 5.26 -37.68
N ALA A 3 -5.93 4.00 -38.03
CA ALA A 3 -6.96 3.20 -37.38
C ALA A 3 -6.65 2.91 -35.89
N PRO A 4 -7.61 3.09 -34.96
CA PRO A 4 -7.44 2.90 -33.52
C PRO A 4 -7.23 1.44 -33.05
N GLY A 5 -7.28 0.46 -33.97
CA GLY A 5 -7.19 -0.97 -33.66
C GLY A 5 -5.80 -1.61 -33.70
N LYS A 6 -4.77 -0.92 -34.25
CA LYS A 6 -3.42 -1.51 -34.40
C LYS A 6 -2.59 -1.39 -33.11
N ALA A 7 -2.64 -0.23 -32.45
CA ALA A 7 -1.91 0.02 -31.19
C ALA A 7 -2.48 -0.76 -29.99
N ALA A 8 -3.79 -1.02 -29.97
CA ALA A 8 -4.43 -1.84 -28.93
C ALA A 8 -4.02 -3.33 -29.00
N ARG A 9 -3.65 -3.83 -30.19
CA ARG A 9 -3.09 -5.17 -30.40
C ARG A 9 -1.60 -5.26 -30.05
N GLU A 10 -0.90 -4.13 -29.88
CA GLU A 10 0.55 -4.07 -29.61
C GLU A 10 0.90 -4.06 -28.11
N VAL A 11 -0.09 -3.92 -27.23
CA VAL A 11 0.09 -4.00 -25.77
C VAL A 11 -0.16 -5.43 -25.31
N THR A 12 0.73 -6.34 -25.66
CA THR A 12 0.72 -7.74 -25.21
C THR A 12 1.93 -8.04 -24.32
N GLY A 13 1.80 -9.04 -23.46
CA GLY A 13 2.85 -9.42 -22.51
C GLY A 13 3.13 -8.30 -21.50
N ILE A 14 4.39 -7.92 -21.33
CA ILE A 14 4.80 -6.99 -20.27
C ILE A 14 4.13 -5.61 -20.36
N GLY A 15 3.70 -5.19 -21.55
CA GLY A 15 3.00 -3.90 -21.72
C GLY A 15 1.65 -3.85 -21.00
N SER A 16 0.88 -4.95 -21.01
CA SER A 16 -0.41 -5.00 -20.31
C SER A 16 -0.21 -5.06 -18.80
N THR A 17 0.79 -5.80 -18.32
CA THR A 17 1.15 -5.87 -16.89
C THR A 17 1.62 -4.51 -16.36
N ILE A 18 2.42 -3.78 -17.12
CA ILE A 18 2.82 -2.40 -16.77
C ILE A 18 1.60 -1.49 -16.71
N LEU A 19 0.68 -1.58 -17.68
CA LEU A 19 -0.53 -0.76 -17.70
C LEU A 19 -1.40 -1.03 -16.46
N GLU A 20 -1.63 -2.31 -16.13
CA GLU A 20 -2.38 -2.72 -14.94
C GLU A 20 -1.73 -2.18 -13.66
N SER A 21 -0.40 -2.28 -13.55
CA SER A 21 0.36 -1.79 -12.41
C SER A 21 0.28 -0.26 -12.26
N VAL A 22 0.32 0.49 -13.37
CA VAL A 22 0.10 1.95 -13.36
C VAL A 22 -1.32 2.29 -12.89
N GLY A 23 -2.33 1.50 -13.28
CA GLY A 23 -3.69 1.64 -12.78
C GLY A 23 -3.82 1.31 -11.29
N GLN A 24 -3.15 0.24 -10.85
CA GLN A 24 -3.20 -0.23 -9.47
C GLN A 24 -2.54 0.75 -8.50
N HIS A 25 -1.36 1.24 -8.86
CA HIS A 25 -0.51 2.08 -8.02
C HIS A 25 -0.72 3.57 -8.21
N ARG A 26 -1.68 3.93 -9.08
CA ARG A 26 -2.17 5.27 -9.38
C ARG A 26 -1.15 6.19 -10.06
N LEU A 27 0.07 6.27 -9.52
CA LEU A 27 1.20 7.06 -9.98
C LEU A 27 2.50 6.28 -9.79
N LEU A 28 3.24 6.02 -10.87
CA LEU A 28 4.55 5.35 -10.78
C LEU A 28 5.64 6.16 -11.47
N LEU A 29 6.82 6.22 -10.85
CA LEU A 29 8.03 6.71 -11.49
C LEU A 29 8.54 5.68 -12.49
N GLY A 30 9.19 6.12 -13.57
CA GLY A 30 9.77 5.21 -14.56
C GLY A 30 10.75 4.20 -13.95
N ARG A 31 11.49 4.60 -12.89
CA ARG A 31 12.36 3.69 -12.13
C ARG A 31 11.58 2.63 -11.37
N GLN A 32 10.45 2.99 -10.75
CA GLN A 32 9.58 2.04 -10.04
C GLN A 32 9.03 0.99 -10.99
N ILE A 33 8.55 1.42 -12.16
CA ILE A 33 8.06 0.50 -13.21
C ILE A 33 9.18 -0.45 -13.66
N GLY A 34 10.38 0.09 -13.84
CA GLY A 34 11.55 -0.70 -14.24
C GLY A 34 11.87 -1.79 -13.22
N GLU A 35 11.87 -1.44 -11.93
CA GLU A 35 12.12 -2.37 -10.84
C GLU A 35 11.00 -3.42 -10.71
N LEU A 36 9.73 -3.03 -10.86
CA LEU A 36 8.61 -3.96 -10.72
C LEU A 36 8.52 -4.97 -11.86
N HIS A 37 8.64 -4.52 -13.12
CA HIS A 37 8.25 -5.32 -14.28
C HIS A 37 9.42 -5.75 -15.15
N THR A 38 10.55 -5.06 -15.06
CA THR A 38 11.71 -5.35 -15.90
C THR A 38 13.00 -5.42 -15.10
N PRO A 39 13.06 -6.22 -14.01
CA PRO A 39 14.29 -6.37 -13.24
C PRO A 39 15.40 -6.90 -14.15
N GLY A 40 16.54 -6.19 -14.19
CA GLY A 40 17.68 -6.51 -15.06
C GLY A 40 17.62 -5.91 -16.48
N ALA A 41 16.51 -5.30 -16.91
CA ALA A 41 16.47 -4.59 -18.19
C ALA A 41 17.10 -3.20 -18.09
N SER A 42 17.59 -2.69 -19.23
CA SER A 42 18.06 -1.30 -19.29
C SER A 42 16.93 -0.30 -19.11
N ARG A 43 17.22 0.85 -18.49
CA ARG A 43 16.27 1.98 -18.37
C ARG A 43 15.67 2.38 -19.73
N ARG A 44 16.46 2.29 -20.81
CA ARG A 44 16.02 2.56 -22.19
C ARG A 44 14.88 1.64 -22.61
N TRP A 45 14.94 0.36 -22.26
CA TRP A 45 13.89 -0.61 -22.58
C TRP A 45 12.59 -0.30 -21.86
N THR A 46 12.64 -0.02 -20.55
CA THR A 46 11.46 0.39 -19.78
C THR A 46 10.84 1.66 -20.38
N HIS A 47 11.66 2.66 -20.73
CA HIS A 47 11.19 3.88 -21.40
C HIS A 47 10.56 3.59 -22.76
N GLN A 48 11.10 2.65 -23.53
CA GLN A 48 10.50 2.24 -24.80
C GLN A 48 9.09 1.67 -24.60
N LYS A 49 8.91 0.80 -23.59
CA LYS A 49 7.58 0.26 -23.27
C LYS A 49 6.60 1.34 -22.84
N LEU A 50 7.04 2.28 -22.02
CA LEU A 50 6.23 3.43 -21.60
C LEU A 50 5.89 4.36 -22.76
N ALA A 51 6.81 4.57 -23.70
CA ALA A 51 6.56 5.34 -24.92
C ALA A 51 5.50 4.67 -25.81
N LEU A 52 5.48 3.33 -25.89
CA LEU A 52 4.44 2.59 -26.61
C LEU A 52 3.07 2.77 -25.95
N LEU A 53 2.97 2.65 -24.62
CA LEU A 53 1.72 2.90 -23.89
C LEU A 53 1.22 4.34 -24.09
N ARG A 54 2.15 5.31 -24.16
CA ARG A 54 1.85 6.71 -24.46
C ARG A 54 1.35 6.91 -25.88
N ALA A 55 2.02 6.32 -26.86
CA ALA A 55 1.63 6.40 -28.26
C ALA A 55 0.26 5.75 -28.51
N ALA A 56 -0.07 4.69 -27.77
CA ALA A 56 -1.38 4.05 -27.77
C ALA A 56 -2.47 4.87 -27.02
N GLY A 57 -2.09 5.97 -26.37
CA GLY A 57 -2.99 6.83 -25.59
C GLY A 57 -3.52 6.18 -24.32
N LEU A 58 -2.81 5.19 -23.75
CA LEU A 58 -3.25 4.43 -22.58
C LEU A 58 -2.63 4.92 -21.27
N ALA A 59 -1.42 5.47 -21.33
CA ALA A 59 -0.75 6.09 -20.19
C ALA A 59 -0.09 7.40 -20.60
N THR A 60 0.12 8.31 -19.66
CA THR A 60 0.88 9.54 -19.91
C THR A 60 1.75 9.88 -18.71
N GLY A 61 2.74 10.75 -18.94
CA GLY A 61 3.70 11.20 -17.94
C GLY A 61 3.52 12.68 -17.62
N THR A 62 3.41 13.02 -16.34
CA THR A 62 3.46 14.40 -15.82
C THR A 62 4.80 14.67 -15.13
N ALA A 63 5.18 15.96 -15.04
CA ALA A 63 6.47 16.37 -14.48
C ALA A 63 6.58 15.99 -13.00
N GLY A 64 7.75 15.50 -12.57
CA GLY A 64 7.99 15.01 -11.22
C GLY A 64 9.30 15.29 -10.53
N PRO A 65 9.49 14.69 -9.34
CA PRO A 65 10.66 14.95 -8.51
C PRO A 65 11.93 14.69 -9.31
N GLY A 66 12.89 15.61 -9.26
CA GLY A 66 14.17 15.47 -9.96
C GLY A 66 14.02 15.31 -11.48
N SER A 67 13.07 16.00 -12.10
CA SER A 67 12.79 15.94 -13.55
C SER A 67 12.33 14.57 -14.06
N GLN A 68 11.95 13.65 -13.18
CA GLN A 68 11.40 12.35 -13.55
C GLN A 68 9.94 12.48 -13.99
N LEU A 69 9.49 11.60 -14.90
CA LEU A 69 8.08 11.50 -15.26
C LEU A 69 7.34 10.61 -14.26
N LEU A 70 6.19 11.09 -13.78
CA LEU A 70 5.18 10.25 -13.13
C LEU A 70 4.18 9.76 -14.15
N TRP A 71 4.10 8.45 -14.26
CA TRP A 71 3.20 7.76 -15.16
C TRP A 71 1.87 7.46 -14.47
N HIS A 72 0.79 7.77 -15.17
CA HIS A 72 -0.58 7.46 -14.78
C HIS A 72 -1.39 7.08 -16.01
N LEU A 73 -2.56 6.48 -15.78
CA LEU A 73 -3.50 6.15 -16.85
C LEU A 73 -4.12 7.40 -17.45
N THR A 74 -4.42 7.33 -18.74
CA THR A 74 -5.42 8.21 -19.37
C THR A 74 -6.81 7.64 -19.12
N GLU A 75 -7.87 8.40 -19.40
CA GLU A 75 -9.25 7.90 -19.37
C GLU A 75 -9.42 6.65 -20.25
N ARG A 76 -8.92 6.70 -21.49
CA ARG A 76 -8.87 5.54 -22.40
C ARG A 76 -8.11 4.34 -21.80
N GLY A 77 -7.01 4.59 -21.10
CA GLY A 77 -6.24 3.54 -20.42
C GLY A 77 -7.04 2.86 -19.31
N ALA A 78 -7.77 3.65 -18.52
CA ALA A 78 -8.67 3.14 -17.49
C ALA A 78 -9.81 2.31 -18.09
N ASP A 79 -10.49 2.82 -19.13
CA ASP A 79 -11.54 2.09 -19.84
C ASP A 79 -11.02 0.76 -20.42
N THR A 80 -9.79 0.77 -20.93
CA THR A 80 -9.14 -0.42 -21.48
C THR A 80 -8.90 -1.47 -20.40
N LEU A 81 -8.50 -1.06 -19.19
CA LEU A 81 -8.33 -1.98 -18.06
C LEU A 81 -9.67 -2.51 -17.53
N ASP A 82 -10.70 -1.67 -17.47
CA ASP A 82 -12.03 -2.07 -16.99
C ASP A 82 -12.72 -3.08 -17.94
N GLY A 83 -12.29 -3.16 -19.20
CA GLY A 83 -12.70 -4.18 -20.16
C GLY A 83 -12.00 -5.54 -20.00
N ILE A 84 -11.04 -5.71 -19.08
CA ILE A 84 -10.30 -6.96 -18.86
C ILE A 84 -11.09 -7.85 -17.88
N PRO A 85 -11.59 -9.03 -18.30
CA PRO A 85 -12.48 -9.87 -17.48
C PRO A 85 -11.83 -10.49 -16.23
N SER A 86 -10.49 -10.56 -16.17
CA SER A 86 -9.75 -11.23 -15.08
C SER A 86 -9.58 -10.36 -13.82
N ARG A 87 -10.17 -9.16 -13.79
CA ARG A 87 -10.03 -8.27 -12.63
C ARG A 87 -11.02 -8.66 -11.54
N ALA A 88 -10.50 -9.20 -10.43
CA ALA A 88 -11.31 -9.58 -9.26
C ALA A 88 -11.90 -8.37 -8.51
N GLU A 89 -11.37 -7.16 -8.71
CA GLU A 89 -11.84 -5.94 -8.04
C GLU A 89 -12.47 -4.94 -9.02
N THR A 90 -13.76 -4.68 -8.80
CA THR A 90 -14.57 -3.74 -9.57
C THR A 90 -14.25 -2.28 -9.21
N ARG A 91 -13.82 -1.51 -10.22
CA ARG A 91 -13.64 -0.04 -10.25
C ARG A 91 -12.68 0.57 -9.22
N ARG A 92 -11.54 1.06 -9.72
CA ARG A 92 -10.70 2.03 -9.00
C ARG A 92 -10.95 3.44 -9.53
N LYS A 93 -10.99 4.43 -8.65
CA LYS A 93 -11.11 5.84 -9.04
C LYS A 93 -9.90 6.23 -9.89
N VAL A 94 -10.14 6.57 -11.15
CA VAL A 94 -9.13 7.19 -12.02
C VAL A 94 -8.68 8.47 -11.35
N ILE A 95 -7.37 8.61 -11.12
CA ILE A 95 -6.80 9.87 -10.64
C ILE A 95 -6.91 10.90 -11.77
N ALA A 96 -7.62 12.00 -11.51
CA ALA A 96 -7.67 13.10 -12.44
C ALA A 96 -6.27 13.73 -12.60
N PRO A 97 -5.87 14.22 -13.78
CA PRO A 97 -4.55 14.83 -14.00
C PRO A 97 -4.16 15.91 -12.98
N GLU A 98 -5.13 16.65 -12.44
CA GLU A 98 -4.94 17.68 -11.42
C GLU A 98 -4.58 17.08 -10.05
N GLN A 99 -5.12 15.90 -9.72
CA GLN A 99 -4.77 15.14 -8.51
C GLN A 99 -3.37 14.52 -8.62
N ALA A 100 -2.91 14.20 -9.83
CA ALA A 100 -1.54 13.74 -10.09
C ALA A 100 -0.47 14.83 -9.86
N ALA A 101 -0.87 16.11 -9.76
CA ALA A 101 0.01 17.26 -9.58
C ALA A 101 0.03 17.85 -8.15
N GLY A 102 -0.74 17.30 -7.20
CA GLY A 102 -0.91 17.85 -5.84
C GLY A 102 -0.12 17.12 -4.74
N PRO A 103 -0.34 17.47 -3.44
CA PRO A 103 0.31 16.84 -2.28
C PRO A 103 0.12 15.32 -2.17
N LEU A 104 -0.98 14.79 -2.73
CA LEU A 104 -1.26 13.35 -2.86
C LEU A 104 -0.18 12.58 -3.63
N ARG A 105 0.60 13.29 -4.44
CA ARG A 105 1.68 12.75 -5.25
C ARG A 105 2.80 12.17 -4.42
N GLU A 106 3.35 12.96 -3.49
CA GLU A 106 4.47 12.52 -2.67
C GLU A 106 4.07 11.37 -1.75
N HIS A 107 2.84 11.41 -1.24
CA HIS A 107 2.24 10.33 -0.47
C HIS A 107 2.13 9.04 -1.29
N THR A 108 1.54 9.10 -2.48
CA THR A 108 1.43 7.94 -3.38
C THR A 108 2.80 7.38 -3.75
N ILE A 109 3.79 8.24 -4.03
CA ILE A 109 5.17 7.81 -4.31
C ILE A 109 5.74 7.07 -3.10
N GLY A 110 5.60 7.62 -1.89
CA GLY A 110 6.10 7.00 -0.66
C GLY A 110 5.48 5.63 -0.41
N VAL A 111 4.17 5.48 -0.57
CA VAL A 111 3.50 4.18 -0.45
C VAL A 111 4.02 3.18 -1.49
N ASN A 112 4.31 3.64 -2.71
CA ASN A 112 4.93 2.78 -3.73
C ASN A 112 6.37 2.40 -3.38
N GLU A 113 7.16 3.29 -2.77
CA GLU A 113 8.50 2.91 -2.26
C GLU A 113 8.42 1.86 -1.16
N ILE A 114 7.43 1.92 -0.27
CA ILE A 114 7.18 0.88 0.74
C ILE A 114 6.95 -0.46 0.04
N GLY A 115 5.97 -0.54 -0.88
CA GLY A 115 5.70 -1.78 -1.62
C GLY A 115 6.92 -2.31 -2.38
N LEU A 116 7.70 -1.41 -3.01
CA LEU A 116 8.94 -1.79 -3.68
C LEU A 116 10.00 -2.38 -2.72
N ALA A 117 10.13 -1.87 -1.50
CA ALA A 117 11.06 -2.41 -0.52
C ALA A 117 10.74 -3.89 -0.21
N PHE A 118 9.44 -4.22 -0.08
CA PHE A 118 9.00 -5.62 0.10
C PHE A 118 9.22 -6.48 -1.14
N VAL A 119 8.96 -5.96 -2.35
CA VAL A 119 9.26 -6.67 -3.61
C VAL A 119 10.76 -6.97 -3.76
N ARG A 120 11.63 -6.03 -3.37
CA ARG A 120 13.09 -6.25 -3.38
C ARG A 120 13.47 -7.36 -2.41
N ALA A 121 13.01 -7.28 -1.17
CA ALA A 121 13.28 -8.29 -0.16
C ALA A 121 12.78 -9.68 -0.57
N ALA A 122 11.59 -9.78 -1.14
CA ALA A 122 11.06 -11.06 -1.60
C ALA A 122 11.93 -11.71 -2.66
N ARG A 123 12.40 -10.93 -3.64
CA ARG A 123 13.30 -11.43 -4.68
C ARG A 123 14.65 -11.89 -4.13
N GLU A 124 15.18 -11.18 -3.15
CA GLU A 124 16.45 -11.55 -2.50
C GLU A 124 16.33 -12.84 -1.69
N ARG A 125 15.15 -13.09 -1.11
CA ARG A 125 14.88 -14.22 -0.22
C ARG A 125 14.26 -15.43 -0.92
N GLY A 126 13.76 -15.26 -2.15
CA GLY A 126 12.98 -16.28 -2.86
C GLY A 126 11.54 -16.41 -2.36
N ASP A 127 11.04 -15.39 -1.66
CA ASP A 127 9.66 -15.28 -1.19
C ASP A 127 8.75 -14.71 -2.32
N GLU A 128 7.44 -14.72 -2.11
CA GLU A 128 6.47 -14.12 -3.04
C GLU A 128 5.94 -12.78 -2.53
N CYS A 129 6.40 -11.70 -3.17
CA CYS A 129 5.79 -10.38 -3.12
C CYS A 129 6.11 -9.65 -4.42
N GLY A 130 5.09 -9.45 -5.24
CA GLY A 130 5.17 -8.90 -6.58
C GLY A 130 4.39 -7.59 -6.75
N PRO A 131 4.35 -7.06 -7.98
CA PRO A 131 3.72 -5.76 -8.30
C PRO A 131 2.24 -5.65 -7.96
N PHE A 132 1.56 -6.75 -7.63
CA PHE A 132 0.13 -6.79 -7.35
C PHE A 132 -0.19 -7.21 -5.92
N ASP A 133 0.81 -7.43 -5.08
CA ASP A 133 0.61 -7.88 -3.69
C ASP A 133 0.43 -6.72 -2.70
N TRP A 134 0.31 -5.48 -3.18
CA TRP A 134 -0.21 -4.37 -2.38
C TRP A 134 -1.19 -3.47 -3.12
N PHE A 135 -2.19 -2.98 -2.39
CA PHE A 135 -3.34 -2.25 -2.93
C PHE A 135 -3.55 -0.93 -2.18
N HIS A 136 -3.69 0.18 -2.91
CA HIS A 136 -3.86 1.52 -2.33
C HIS A 136 -5.28 1.82 -1.84
N GLU A 137 -5.39 2.59 -0.76
CA GLU A 137 -6.62 3.18 -0.21
C GLU A 137 -7.75 2.17 -0.01
N VAL A 138 -7.50 1.16 0.82
CA VAL A 138 -8.52 0.15 1.15
C VAL A 138 -9.40 0.69 2.27
N ALA A 139 -10.68 0.89 1.96
CA ALA A 139 -11.68 1.45 2.87
C ALA A 139 -12.54 0.34 3.52
N HIS A 140 -12.65 0.38 4.85
CA HIS A 140 -13.47 -0.50 5.66
C HIS A 140 -14.52 0.31 6.41
N SER A 141 -15.78 -0.13 6.33
CA SER A 141 -16.87 0.52 7.06
C SER A 141 -16.82 0.14 8.54
N LEU A 142 -16.72 1.14 9.41
CA LEU A 142 -16.84 0.96 10.87
C LEU A 142 -18.29 1.03 11.34
N GLY A 143 -19.22 1.38 10.45
CA GLY A 143 -20.59 1.71 10.80
C GLY A 143 -20.72 3.04 11.54
N PRO A 144 -21.95 3.42 11.93
CA PRO A 144 -22.20 4.64 12.69
C PRO A 144 -21.63 4.53 14.11
N PRO A 145 -20.94 5.58 14.63
CA PRO A 145 -20.64 5.67 16.05
C PRO A 145 -21.93 5.72 16.89
N PRO A 146 -21.90 5.32 18.18
CA PRO A 146 -23.01 5.54 19.09
C PRO A 146 -23.48 7.01 19.06
N GLY A 147 -24.77 7.23 18.82
CA GLY A 147 -25.37 8.57 18.76
C GLY A 147 -25.09 9.40 17.50
N ARG A 148 -24.41 8.86 16.47
CA ARG A 148 -24.22 9.53 15.17
C ARG A 148 -24.80 8.70 14.04
N ARG A 149 -25.49 9.34 13.09
CA ARG A 149 -26.05 8.67 11.90
C ARG A 149 -25.01 8.40 10.80
N MET A 150 -23.96 9.20 10.72
CA MET A 150 -22.98 9.09 9.64
C MET A 150 -21.99 7.95 9.92
N PRO A 151 -21.83 7.00 8.99
CA PRO A 151 -20.89 5.90 9.15
C PRO A 151 -19.46 6.44 9.14
N GLU A 152 -18.63 5.92 10.04
CA GLU A 152 -17.20 6.16 10.01
C GLU A 152 -16.52 5.11 9.13
N GLN A 153 -15.40 5.49 8.51
CA GLN A 153 -14.57 4.60 7.72
C GLN A 153 -13.16 4.57 8.25
N LEU A 154 -12.59 3.38 8.26
CA LEU A 154 -11.16 3.16 8.28
C LEU A 154 -10.70 3.15 6.81
N ILE A 155 -9.64 3.89 6.49
CA ILE A 155 -9.02 3.84 5.16
C ILE A 155 -7.53 3.69 5.41
N SER A 156 -6.98 2.53 5.06
CA SER A 156 -5.55 2.28 5.08
C SER A 156 -4.90 2.87 3.83
N ASP A 157 -3.68 3.38 3.93
CA ASP A 157 -2.97 3.88 2.75
C ASP A 157 -2.68 2.74 1.77
N ALA A 158 -2.32 1.56 2.29
CA ALA A 158 -2.35 0.33 1.51
C ALA A 158 -2.64 -0.91 2.37
N VAL A 159 -3.00 -2.00 1.69
CA VAL A 159 -2.92 -3.37 2.24
C VAL A 159 -1.85 -4.12 1.47
N LEU A 160 -0.90 -4.71 2.17
CA LEU A 160 0.20 -5.51 1.63
C LEU A 160 0.01 -6.98 2.05
N THR A 161 0.27 -7.88 1.11
CA THR A 161 0.38 -9.33 1.30
C THR A 161 1.81 -9.75 0.99
N TYR A 162 2.38 -10.63 1.79
CA TYR A 162 3.70 -11.20 1.59
C TYR A 162 3.64 -12.69 1.89
N GLN A 163 4.15 -13.54 0.99
CA GLN A 163 4.18 -14.99 1.21
C GLN A 163 5.61 -15.48 1.36
N PHE A 164 5.86 -16.27 2.39
CA PHE A 164 7.17 -16.81 2.69
C PHE A 164 7.32 -18.19 2.05
N ALA A 165 8.48 -18.42 1.43
CA ALA A 165 8.86 -19.75 0.99
C ALA A 165 9.55 -20.49 2.15
N GLU A 166 8.85 -21.45 2.76
CA GLU A 166 9.39 -22.22 3.88
C GLU A 166 10.30 -23.37 3.41
N GLN A 167 11.26 -23.77 4.23
CA GLN A 167 12.24 -24.81 3.87
C GLN A 167 11.63 -26.20 3.66
N ASP A 168 10.49 -26.47 4.29
CA ASP A 168 9.74 -27.72 4.14
C ASP A 168 8.82 -27.73 2.91
N GLY A 169 8.84 -26.65 2.11
CA GLY A 169 7.98 -26.46 0.94
C GLY A 169 6.58 -25.96 1.29
N SER A 170 6.30 -25.64 2.55
CA SER A 170 5.07 -24.94 2.94
C SER A 170 5.17 -23.43 2.66
N THR A 171 4.04 -22.74 2.81
CA THR A 171 3.95 -21.30 2.59
C THR A 171 3.20 -20.68 3.75
N SER A 172 3.80 -19.67 4.38
CA SER A 172 3.12 -18.80 5.32
C SER A 172 2.80 -17.46 4.66
N ILE A 173 1.73 -16.79 5.10
CA ILE A 173 1.27 -15.53 4.50
C ILE A 173 1.10 -14.50 5.61
N ALA A 174 1.66 -13.31 5.41
CA ALA A 174 1.46 -12.17 6.27
C ALA A 174 0.71 -11.05 5.54
N TYR A 175 -0.21 -10.42 6.27
CA TYR A 175 -0.95 -9.25 5.82
C TYR A 175 -0.56 -8.04 6.66
N ARG A 176 -0.45 -6.87 6.01
CA ARG A 176 -0.22 -5.59 6.68
C ARG A 176 -1.17 -4.52 6.18
N PHE A 177 -1.78 -3.80 7.10
CA PHE A 177 -2.22 -2.44 6.82
C PHE A 177 -1.00 -1.53 6.84
N VAL A 178 -0.80 -0.76 5.79
CA VAL A 178 0.29 0.19 5.66
C VAL A 178 -0.27 1.60 5.85
N GLU A 179 0.40 2.39 6.67
CA GLU A 179 0.11 3.80 6.91
C GLU A 179 1.38 4.62 6.72
N LEU A 180 1.37 5.55 5.76
CA LEU A 180 2.47 6.48 5.55
C LEU A 180 2.16 7.80 6.25
N ASP A 181 3.05 8.22 7.15
CA ASP A 181 2.95 9.54 7.78
C ASP A 181 4.06 10.46 7.28
N ARG A 182 3.68 11.41 6.43
CA ARG A 182 4.55 12.47 5.88
C ARG A 182 4.78 13.64 6.86
N ALA A 183 4.48 13.46 8.14
CA ALA A 183 4.54 14.48 9.19
C ALA A 183 3.82 15.81 8.85
N ASN A 184 2.75 15.76 8.05
CA ASN A 184 1.93 16.91 7.67
C ASN A 184 0.76 17.18 8.64
N ARG A 185 0.48 16.22 9.55
CA ARG A 185 -0.54 16.30 10.60
C ARG A 185 0.09 16.10 11.98
N SER A 186 -0.68 16.39 13.02
CA SER A 186 -0.22 16.15 14.40
C SER A 186 -0.02 14.65 14.66
N VAL A 187 0.90 14.31 15.57
CA VAL A 187 1.09 12.91 15.99
C VAL A 187 -0.15 12.37 16.69
N ALA A 188 -0.85 13.22 17.45
CA ALA A 188 -2.11 12.86 18.11
C ALA A 188 -3.20 12.47 17.12
N ASP A 189 -3.27 13.14 15.95
CA ASP A 189 -4.21 12.74 14.90
C ASP A 189 -3.88 11.38 14.30
N LEU A 190 -2.59 11.06 14.15
CA LEU A 190 -2.14 9.74 13.70
C LEU A 190 -2.46 8.67 14.74
N ALA A 191 -2.13 8.87 16.02
CA ALA A 191 -2.46 7.93 17.09
C ALA A 191 -3.97 7.63 17.16
N ARG A 192 -4.82 8.67 17.10
CA ARG A 192 -6.28 8.52 17.05
C ARG A 192 -6.78 7.80 15.80
N ARG A 193 -6.09 7.93 14.66
CA ARG A 193 -6.39 7.13 13.47
C ARG A 193 -6.05 5.66 13.69
N LEU A 194 -4.94 5.36 14.38
CA LEU A 194 -4.53 3.99 14.65
C LEU A 194 -5.54 3.26 15.56
N GLY A 195 -6.16 3.95 16.52
CA GLY A 195 -7.27 3.37 17.31
C GLY A 195 -8.47 2.90 16.48
N ARG A 196 -8.64 3.39 15.24
CA ARG A 196 -9.68 2.88 14.32
C ARG A 196 -9.43 1.45 13.86
N TYR A 197 -8.18 0.99 13.81
CA TYR A 197 -7.86 -0.41 13.50
C TYR A 197 -8.36 -1.33 14.61
N ALA A 198 -8.20 -0.95 15.87
CA ALA A 198 -8.78 -1.68 16.99
C ALA A 198 -10.31 -1.69 16.99
N ARG A 199 -10.94 -0.56 16.63
CA ARG A 199 -12.40 -0.53 16.42
C ARG A 199 -12.85 -1.40 15.25
N PHE A 200 -12.05 -1.49 14.19
CA PHE A 200 -12.30 -2.40 13.07
C PHE A 200 -12.16 -3.87 13.50
N TYR A 201 -11.11 -4.21 14.25
CA TYR A 201 -10.88 -5.54 14.82
C TYR A 201 -12.09 -6.02 15.64
N ARG A 202 -12.62 -5.16 16.51
CA ARG A 202 -13.78 -5.48 17.36
C ARG A 202 -15.12 -5.40 16.62
N ARG A 203 -15.18 -4.87 15.40
CA ARG A 203 -16.44 -4.66 14.68
C ARG A 203 -17.04 -6.01 14.32
N ARG A 204 -18.16 -6.35 14.97
CA ARG A 204 -18.98 -7.53 14.62
C ARG A 204 -20.08 -7.18 13.61
N VAL A 205 -20.39 -8.13 12.75
CA VAL A 205 -21.54 -8.11 11.82
C VAL A 205 -22.39 -9.35 11.99
N ALA A 206 -23.70 -9.22 11.72
CA ALA A 206 -24.62 -10.35 11.82
C ALA A 206 -24.14 -11.51 10.92
N ALA A 207 -24.12 -12.72 11.47
CA ALA A 207 -23.87 -13.92 10.69
C ALA A 207 -24.94 -14.09 9.61
N GLU A 208 -24.60 -14.83 8.55
CA GLU A 208 -25.53 -15.11 7.45
C GLU A 208 -26.69 -16.01 7.92
N GLU A 209 -26.44 -16.86 8.93
CA GLU A 209 -27.45 -17.70 9.54
C GLU A 209 -28.20 -16.97 10.68
N PRO A 210 -29.55 -17.03 10.72
CA PRO A 210 -30.37 -16.26 11.68
C PRO A 210 -30.13 -16.56 13.16
N GLN A 211 -29.45 -17.67 13.49
CA GLN A 211 -29.20 -18.14 14.85
C GLN A 211 -27.71 -18.12 15.23
N ALA A 212 -26.83 -17.74 14.30
CA ALA A 212 -25.39 -17.73 14.53
C ALA A 212 -24.94 -16.43 15.20
N GLU A 213 -23.88 -16.54 16.00
CA GLU A 213 -23.27 -15.40 16.69
C GLU A 213 -22.65 -14.40 15.70
N ALA A 214 -22.66 -13.11 16.04
CA ALA A 214 -22.04 -12.10 15.21
C ALA A 214 -20.53 -12.32 15.06
N VAL A 215 -20.06 -12.42 13.82
CA VAL A 215 -18.64 -12.66 13.49
C VAL A 215 -17.90 -11.33 13.31
N PRO A 216 -16.58 -11.27 13.59
CA PRO A 216 -15.78 -10.10 13.23
C PRO A 216 -15.87 -9.81 11.74
N LEU A 217 -16.04 -8.54 11.39
CA LEU A 217 -16.14 -8.10 10.00
C LEU A 217 -14.87 -8.43 9.22
N TRP A 218 -13.72 -8.33 9.87
CA TRP A 218 -12.43 -8.56 9.24
C TRP A 218 -12.24 -10.02 8.79
N GLU A 219 -12.85 -11.01 9.46
CA GLU A 219 -12.74 -12.43 9.08
C GLU A 219 -13.38 -12.73 7.72
N ARG A 220 -14.29 -11.87 7.25
CA ARG A 220 -14.86 -11.96 5.90
C ARG A 220 -13.94 -11.40 4.82
N LEU A 221 -12.94 -10.63 5.21
CA LEU A 221 -12.08 -9.85 4.32
C LEU A 221 -10.64 -10.38 4.32
N TYR A 222 -10.19 -10.94 5.44
CA TYR A 222 -8.83 -11.40 5.63
C TYR A 222 -8.81 -12.74 6.37
N PRO A 223 -7.92 -13.68 5.98
CA PRO A 223 -7.74 -14.94 6.71
C PRO A 223 -7.22 -14.75 8.14
N VAL A 224 -6.44 -13.69 8.36
CA VAL A 224 -5.93 -13.25 9.65
C VAL A 224 -6.00 -11.73 9.68
N PHE A 225 -6.20 -11.13 10.86
CA PHE A 225 -6.23 -9.67 10.97
C PHE A 225 -4.89 -9.07 10.52
N PRO A 226 -4.85 -8.18 9.52
CA PRO A 226 -3.61 -7.54 9.10
C PRO A 226 -3.08 -6.65 10.21
N THR A 227 -1.82 -6.83 10.62
CA THR A 227 -1.19 -5.93 11.59
C THR A 227 -0.81 -4.61 10.92
N VAL A 228 -0.56 -3.56 11.70
CA VAL A 228 -0.37 -2.21 11.17
C VAL A 228 1.12 -1.86 11.09
N LEU A 229 1.59 -1.54 9.90
CA LEU A 229 2.92 -0.98 9.64
C LEU A 229 2.79 0.53 9.37
N VAL A 230 3.30 1.33 10.29
CA VAL A 230 3.41 2.78 10.14
C VAL A 230 4.81 3.12 9.65
N VAL A 231 4.89 3.86 8.55
CA VAL A 231 6.14 4.31 7.96
C VAL A 231 6.20 5.84 8.04
N LEU A 232 7.22 6.37 8.71
CA LEU A 232 7.40 7.80 8.95
C LEU A 232 8.34 8.41 7.89
N ASP A 233 7.96 9.59 7.38
CA ASP A 233 8.68 10.27 6.30
C ASP A 233 8.45 11.80 6.33
N GLY A 234 9.14 12.55 5.49
CA GLY A 234 8.91 13.95 5.20
C GLY A 234 9.65 14.92 6.13
N ARG A 235 10.49 14.43 7.04
CA ARG A 235 11.31 15.24 7.96
C ARG A 235 12.70 14.65 8.14
N ARG A 236 13.58 15.40 8.80
CA ARG A 236 14.94 14.95 9.15
C ARG A 236 14.88 13.75 10.12
N PRO A 237 15.86 12.83 10.08
CA PRO A 237 15.84 11.60 10.89
C PRO A 237 15.65 11.83 12.40
N ASP A 238 16.33 12.84 12.97
CA ASP A 238 16.18 13.21 14.39
C ASP A 238 14.73 13.54 14.78
N ARG A 239 14.01 14.22 13.88
CA ARG A 239 12.61 14.59 14.08
C ARG A 239 11.64 13.45 13.86
N LEU A 240 11.95 12.54 12.93
CA LEU A 240 11.14 11.33 12.73
C LEU A 240 11.29 10.38 13.92
N GLU A 241 12.47 10.32 14.54
CA GLU A 241 12.69 9.51 15.73
C GLU A 241 11.91 10.02 16.94
N ASP A 242 11.95 11.33 17.20
CA ASP A 242 11.11 11.95 18.24
C ASP A 242 9.63 11.73 17.96
N ARG A 243 9.23 11.75 16.68
CA ARG A 243 7.87 11.49 16.24
C ARG A 243 7.46 10.03 16.48
N ARG A 244 8.33 9.06 16.19
CA ARG A 244 8.13 7.62 16.49
C ARG A 244 7.90 7.40 17.97
N ARG A 245 8.78 7.93 18.83
CA ARG A 245 8.66 7.83 20.29
C ARG A 245 7.35 8.43 20.79
N THR A 246 6.99 9.62 20.31
CA THR A 246 5.75 10.30 20.67
C THR A 246 4.52 9.50 20.22
N LEU A 247 4.56 8.93 19.01
CA LEU A 247 3.47 8.13 18.46
C LEU A 247 3.21 6.89 19.31
N LEU A 248 4.27 6.12 19.58
CA LEU A 248 4.17 4.90 20.40
C LEU A 248 3.67 5.20 21.81
N ALA A 249 4.16 6.29 22.44
CA ALA A 249 3.68 6.74 23.75
C ALA A 249 2.19 7.10 23.74
N LEU A 250 1.70 7.79 22.70
CA LEU A 250 0.28 8.14 22.56
C LEU A 250 -0.58 6.91 22.29
N CYS A 251 -0.13 6.00 21.42
CA CYS A 251 -0.80 4.72 21.17
C CYS A 251 -0.87 3.84 22.42
N GLY A 252 0.16 3.85 23.26
CA GLY A 252 0.18 3.13 24.53
C GLY A 252 -0.76 3.69 25.60
N GLN A 253 -1.42 4.82 25.33
CA GLN A 253 -2.45 5.41 26.18
C GLN A 253 -3.83 5.44 25.50
N ASP A 254 -3.94 4.91 24.28
CA ASP A 254 -5.19 4.88 23.52
C ASP A 254 -6.06 3.70 24.03
N PRO A 255 -7.27 3.96 24.57
CA PRO A 255 -8.11 2.90 25.12
C PRO A 255 -8.51 1.85 24.09
N ASP A 256 -8.72 2.25 22.83
CA ASP A 256 -9.13 1.29 21.80
C ASP A 256 -7.99 0.29 21.54
N LEU A 257 -6.73 0.75 21.48
CA LEU A 257 -5.56 -0.13 21.30
C LEU A 257 -5.25 -0.96 22.54
N LEU A 258 -5.38 -0.39 23.75
CA LEU A 258 -5.17 -1.13 25.01
C LEU A 258 -6.17 -2.29 25.18
N ASP A 259 -7.42 -2.09 24.77
CA ASP A 259 -8.48 -3.11 24.80
C ASP A 259 -8.39 -4.12 23.64
N SER A 260 -7.40 -4.00 22.75
CA SER A 260 -7.21 -4.92 21.61
C SER A 260 -5.72 -5.10 21.30
N PRO A 261 -4.96 -5.78 22.18
CA PRO A 261 -3.53 -6.03 21.99
C PRO A 261 -3.21 -6.84 20.73
N GLU A 262 -4.20 -7.53 20.14
CA GLU A 262 -4.06 -8.25 18.87
C GLU A 262 -3.89 -7.30 17.67
N VAL A 263 -4.22 -6.02 17.83
CA VAL A 263 -3.91 -4.98 16.83
C VAL A 263 -2.49 -4.50 17.04
N GLU A 264 -1.55 -5.30 16.54
CA GLU A 264 -0.14 -4.95 16.58
C GLU A 264 0.17 -3.76 15.67
N VAL A 265 1.00 -2.84 16.19
CA VAL A 265 1.48 -1.66 15.46
C VAL A 265 3.00 -1.65 15.49
N SER A 266 3.60 -1.65 14.30
CA SER A 266 5.04 -1.51 14.07
C SER A 266 5.31 -0.17 13.40
N VAL A 267 6.36 0.53 13.83
CA VAL A 267 6.71 1.87 13.33
C VAL A 267 8.17 1.90 12.87
N CYS A 268 8.41 2.25 11.61
CA CYS A 268 9.75 2.46 11.05
C CYS A 268 9.83 3.78 10.26
N LEU A 269 11.04 4.11 9.80
CA LEU A 269 11.30 5.26 8.94
C LEU A 269 11.38 4.79 7.49
N LEU A 270 10.90 5.60 6.54
CA LEU A 270 10.90 5.24 5.12
C LEU A 270 12.33 5.01 4.58
N ASP A 271 13.27 5.88 4.94
CA ASP A 271 14.66 5.76 4.49
C ASP A 271 15.29 4.46 4.97
N ASP A 272 15.12 4.09 6.25
CA ASP A 272 15.59 2.82 6.80
C ASP A 272 14.98 1.62 6.06
N LEU A 273 13.68 1.67 5.76
CA LEU A 273 12.99 0.60 5.02
C LEU A 273 13.52 0.45 3.60
N ILE A 274 13.81 1.56 2.91
CA ILE A 274 14.35 1.55 1.54
C ILE A 274 15.80 1.06 1.52
N GLU A 275 16.63 1.52 2.46
CA GLU A 275 18.08 1.27 2.48
C GLU A 275 18.43 -0.10 3.06
N ARG A 276 17.72 -0.54 4.11
CA ARG A 276 18.05 -1.76 4.87
C ARG A 276 17.06 -2.90 4.63
N GLY A 277 15.89 -2.61 4.06
CA GLY A 277 14.84 -3.57 3.79
C GLY A 277 13.96 -3.91 5.01
N PRO A 278 12.80 -4.53 4.78
CA PRO A 278 11.81 -4.81 5.83
C PRO A 278 12.28 -5.83 6.88
N PHE A 279 13.21 -6.71 6.54
CA PHE A 279 13.77 -7.75 7.44
C PHE A 279 14.95 -7.26 8.29
N ALA A 280 15.34 -5.99 8.16
CA ALA A 280 16.32 -5.40 9.06
C ALA A 280 15.64 -4.99 10.38
N PRO A 281 16.39 -4.92 11.50
CA PRO A 281 15.88 -4.40 12.76
C PRO A 281 15.73 -2.86 12.66
N ILE A 282 14.61 -2.40 12.11
CA ILE A 282 14.30 -0.99 11.81
C ILE A 282 12.98 -0.51 12.44
N CYS A 283 12.12 -1.46 12.85
CA CYS A 283 10.84 -1.20 13.47
C CYS A 283 10.98 -1.11 14.99
N ARG A 284 10.10 -0.30 15.60
CA ARG A 284 9.74 -0.39 17.02
C ARG A 284 8.27 -0.76 17.09
N THR A 285 7.88 -1.62 18.02
CA THR A 285 6.49 -2.05 18.16
C THR A 285 5.80 -1.33 19.31
N LEU A 286 4.46 -1.33 19.32
CA LEU A 286 3.71 -0.85 20.47
C LEU A 286 3.97 -1.68 21.73
N ALA A 287 4.19 -3.00 21.57
CA ALA A 287 4.46 -3.92 22.66
C ALA A 287 5.87 -3.76 23.25
N ASP A 288 6.85 -3.41 22.42
CA ASP A 288 8.24 -3.19 22.83
C ASP A 288 8.83 -1.95 22.13
N PRO A 289 8.53 -0.74 22.63
CA PRO A 289 8.94 0.52 21.99
C PRO A 289 10.46 0.76 21.98
N ASP A 290 11.20 0.08 22.86
CA ASP A 290 12.63 0.26 23.07
C ASP A 290 13.49 -0.83 22.42
N ARG A 291 12.88 -1.83 21.77
CA ARG A 291 13.57 -2.92 21.06
C ARG A 291 13.42 -2.81 19.55
N ASP A 292 14.53 -2.99 18.84
CA ASP A 292 14.51 -3.00 17.38
C ASP A 292 14.00 -4.37 16.95
N ALA A 293 13.09 -4.34 16.00
CA ALA A 293 12.53 -5.50 15.37
C ALA A 293 12.45 -5.28 13.85
N ASP A 294 12.25 -6.36 13.11
CA ASP A 294 11.83 -6.30 11.73
C ASP A 294 10.31 -6.00 11.64
N TRP A 295 9.78 -6.04 10.44
CA TRP A 295 8.35 -5.83 10.19
C TRP A 295 7.42 -6.94 10.71
N LEU A 296 7.96 -8.10 11.09
CA LEU A 296 7.25 -9.22 11.72
C LEU A 296 7.24 -9.13 13.25
N GLY A 297 8.13 -8.31 13.83
CA GLY A 297 8.30 -8.21 15.28
C GLY A 297 9.47 -9.04 15.81
N ASP A 298 10.26 -9.65 14.92
CA ASP A 298 11.44 -10.45 15.26
C ASP A 298 12.71 -9.58 15.34
N SER A 299 13.72 -9.98 16.12
CA SER A 299 14.99 -9.23 16.26
C SER A 299 16.10 -9.72 15.35
#